data_AF-A0A963R3Y1-F1
#
_entry.id   AF-A0A963R3Y1-F1
#
_cell.length_a   1.000
_cell.length_b   1.000
_cell.length_c   1.000
_cell.angle_alpha   90.00
_cell.angle_beta   90.00
_cell.angle_gamma   90.00
#
_symmetry.space_group_name_H-M   'P 1'
#
loop_
_entity.id
_entity.type
_entity.pdbx_description
1 polymer ?
#
loop_
_entity_poly.entity_id
_entity_poly.type
_entity_poly.pdbx_seq_one_letter_code
_entity_poly.pdbx_strand_id
1 'polypeptide(L)'
;MFVVLLIVDPSSQELGPPAIPGRFTAPYYAIYNTGAYTFAPYKVVWAELSTTFEAAVFESGKVPLVGSRPIIPDHKVYFSDFSSREEAFYVCGILNASIVKEYIESHTIQIQVSNIFKHLSIPRYAKGNKRHRNLSHLCEKAHSARTQDARDTLLHQMDVIAEAILT
;
A
#
# COMPACT_ATOMS: atom_id res chain seq x y z
N MET A 1 8.48 -3.94 -18.81
CA MET A 1 7.05 -3.65 -18.96
C MET A 1 6.81 -2.34 -18.24
N PHE A 2 6.11 -1.37 -18.83
CA PHE A 2 5.81 -0.09 -18.16
C PHE A 2 4.38 -0.17 -17.65
N VAL A 3 4.11 -0.08 -16.35
CA VAL A 3 2.76 0.30 -15.91
C VAL A 3 2.88 1.68 -15.27
N VAL A 4 2.45 2.65 -16.07
CA VAL A 4 2.06 3.97 -15.60
C VAL A 4 1.01 3.78 -14.51
N LEU A 5 1.01 4.62 -13.47
CA LEU A 5 -0.05 4.70 -12.47
C LEU A 5 -1.43 4.72 -13.17
N LEU A 6 -2.12 3.57 -13.24
CA LEU A 6 -3.39 3.47 -13.95
C LEU A 6 -4.50 3.77 -12.96
N ILE A 7 -5.14 4.91 -13.16
CA ILE A 7 -6.34 5.27 -12.44
C ILE A 7 -7.51 4.62 -13.18
N VAL A 8 -8.09 3.54 -12.63
CA VAL A 8 -9.10 2.74 -13.34
C VAL A 8 -10.51 3.16 -12.96
N ASP A 9 -11.34 3.32 -14.00
CA ASP A 9 -12.77 3.56 -13.88
C ASP A 9 -13.52 2.25 -13.57
N PRO A 10 -14.19 2.12 -12.41
CA PRO A 10 -14.96 0.92 -12.09
C PRO A 10 -16.18 0.72 -12.99
N SER A 11 -16.60 1.72 -13.78
CA SER A 11 -17.72 1.63 -14.73
C SER A 11 -17.31 1.18 -16.14
N SER A 12 -16.01 1.01 -16.43
CA SER A 12 -15.53 0.59 -17.76
C SER A 12 -15.59 -0.93 -18.00
N GLN A 13 -16.42 -1.68 -17.27
CA GLN A 13 -16.83 -3.01 -17.71
C GLN A 13 -17.85 -2.86 -18.85
N GLU A 14 -17.37 -2.51 -20.04
CA GLU A 14 -18.23 -2.51 -21.22
C GLU A 14 -18.70 -3.93 -21.54
N LEU A 15 -20.03 -4.06 -21.64
CA LEU A 15 -20.75 -5.19 -22.19
C LEU A 15 -20.17 -5.55 -23.56
N GLY A 16 -19.61 -6.76 -23.67
CA GLY A 16 -19.19 -7.31 -24.95
C GLY A 16 -20.38 -7.42 -25.93
N PRO A 17 -20.13 -7.44 -27.25
CA PRO A 17 -21.18 -7.59 -28.25
C PRO A 17 -21.97 -8.91 -28.06
N PRO A 18 -23.24 -8.97 -28.49
CA PRO A 18 -24.08 -10.15 -28.30
C PRO A 18 -23.43 -11.41 -28.87
N ALA A 19 -23.48 -12.49 -28.09
CA ALA A 19 -22.82 -13.75 -28.41
C ALA A 19 -23.38 -14.38 -29.71
N ILE A 20 -22.51 -14.60 -30.69
CA ILE A 20 -22.82 -15.37 -31.91
C ILE A 20 -22.58 -16.87 -31.59
N PRO A 21 -23.55 -17.77 -31.87
CA PRO A 21 -23.39 -19.20 -31.56
C PRO A 21 -22.15 -19.80 -32.24
N GLY A 22 -21.27 -20.46 -31.47
CA GLY A 22 -20.07 -21.13 -31.97
C GLY A 22 -18.77 -20.31 -31.93
N ARG A 23 -18.79 -19.08 -31.40
CA ARG A 23 -17.59 -18.27 -31.20
C ARG A 23 -17.32 -18.12 -29.70
N PHE A 24 -16.11 -18.47 -29.25
CA PHE A 24 -15.67 -18.14 -27.90
C PHE A 24 -15.74 -16.63 -27.72
N THR A 25 -16.67 -16.15 -26.89
CA THR A 25 -16.82 -14.73 -26.52
C THR A 25 -15.76 -14.36 -25.48
N ALA A 26 -14.48 -14.51 -25.84
CA ALA A 26 -13.41 -13.92 -25.06
C ALA A 26 -13.30 -12.43 -25.42
N PRO A 27 -13.13 -11.54 -24.43
CA PRO A 27 -12.92 -10.12 -24.72
C PRO A 27 -11.62 -9.93 -25.52
N TYR A 28 -11.60 -8.96 -26.42
CA TYR A 28 -10.43 -8.67 -27.26
C TYR A 28 -9.21 -8.22 -26.42
N TYR A 29 -9.45 -7.59 -25.26
CA TYR A 29 -8.45 -7.28 -24.25
C TYR A 29 -8.91 -7.80 -22.88
N ALA A 30 -7.99 -8.39 -22.12
CA ALA A 30 -8.23 -8.80 -20.75
C ALA A 30 -7.05 -8.39 -19.87
N ILE A 31 -7.34 -7.89 -18.68
CA ILE A 31 -6.34 -7.62 -17.64
C ILE A 31 -6.41 -8.76 -16.64
N TYR A 32 -5.34 -9.55 -16.57
CA TYR A 32 -5.20 -10.66 -15.65
C TYR A 32 -4.62 -10.18 -14.32
N ASN A 33 -4.77 -11.01 -13.27
CA ASN A 33 -4.26 -10.72 -11.92
C ASN A 33 -4.83 -9.43 -11.31
N THR A 34 -6.11 -9.18 -11.55
CA THR A 34 -6.89 -8.13 -10.92
C THR A 34 -8.02 -8.72 -10.09
N GLY A 35 -8.34 -8.09 -8.97
CA GLY A 35 -9.41 -8.52 -8.07
C GLY A 35 -9.82 -7.40 -7.14
N ALA A 36 -10.66 -7.71 -6.15
CA ALA A 36 -11.17 -6.70 -5.20
C ALA A 36 -10.04 -5.94 -4.49
N TYR A 37 -8.93 -6.62 -4.16
CA TYR A 37 -7.74 -6.03 -3.55
C TYR A 37 -7.12 -4.91 -4.41
N THR A 38 -7.17 -5.03 -5.75
CA THR A 38 -6.63 -4.04 -6.68
C THR A 38 -7.39 -2.71 -6.58
N PHE A 39 -8.68 -2.76 -6.26
CA PHE A 39 -9.57 -1.60 -6.18
C PHE A 39 -9.80 -1.12 -4.74
N ALA A 40 -9.07 -1.67 -3.76
CA ALA A 40 -9.21 -1.28 -2.37
C ALA A 40 -8.98 0.23 -2.16
N PRO A 41 -9.73 0.87 -1.24
CA PRO A 41 -9.69 2.31 -1.03
C PRO A 41 -8.35 2.77 -0.43
N TYR A 42 -7.71 1.91 0.36
CA TYR A 42 -6.43 2.15 1.00
C TYR A 42 -5.45 1.05 0.62
N LYS A 43 -4.23 1.42 0.28
CA LYS A 43 -3.15 0.48 -0.04
C LYS A 43 -1.89 0.91 0.66
N VAL A 44 -1.27 0.02 1.42
CA VAL A 44 0.10 0.23 1.90
C VAL A 44 1.02 -0.28 0.82
N VAL A 45 1.88 0.59 0.28
CA VAL A 45 2.74 0.33 -0.87
C VAL A 45 4.21 0.42 -0.49
N TRP A 46 5.07 -0.37 -1.12
CA TRP A 46 6.54 -0.27 -1.03
C TRP A 46 7.18 -0.72 -2.34
N ALA A 47 8.37 -0.19 -2.64
CA ALA A 47 9.09 -0.53 -3.86
C ALA A 47 9.62 -1.97 -3.81
N GLU A 48 9.53 -2.68 -4.95
CA GLU A 48 10.17 -3.99 -5.10
C GLU A 48 11.69 -3.90 -5.02
N LEU A 49 12.25 -2.90 -5.73
CA LEU A 49 13.68 -2.63 -5.83
C LEU A 49 13.97 -1.23 -5.29
N SER A 50 14.56 -1.15 -4.11
CA SER A 50 15.04 0.11 -3.54
C SER A 50 16.31 -0.15 -2.73
N THR A 51 17.17 0.86 -2.65
CA THR A 51 18.34 0.86 -1.75
C THR A 51 17.93 1.00 -0.29
N THR A 52 16.79 1.63 -0.04
CA THR A 52 16.22 1.84 1.30
C THR A 52 14.77 1.39 1.31
N PHE A 53 14.36 0.68 2.36
CA PHE A 53 12.96 0.28 2.50
C PHE A 53 12.11 1.45 3.01
N GLU A 54 11.10 1.84 2.23
CA GLU A 54 10.10 2.81 2.64
C GLU A 54 8.70 2.34 2.22
N ALA A 55 7.75 2.47 3.15
CA ALA A 55 6.35 2.20 2.89
C ALA A 55 5.53 3.50 2.90
N ALA A 56 4.48 3.57 2.07
CA ALA A 56 3.56 4.69 2.03
C ALA A 56 2.11 4.20 1.94
N VAL A 57 1.15 5.04 2.35
CA VAL A 57 -0.28 4.77 2.15
C VAL A 57 -0.77 5.51 0.92
N PHE A 58 -1.32 4.77 -0.04
CA PHE A 58 -2.05 5.31 -1.18
C PHE A 58 -3.55 5.27 -0.90
N GLU A 59 -4.18 6.43 -1.04
CA GLU A 59 -5.62 6.62 -1.02
C GLU A 59 -6.12 6.80 -2.47
N SER A 60 -7.44 6.90 -2.66
CA SER A 60 -8.00 7.24 -3.97
C SER A 60 -7.59 8.65 -4.40
N GLY A 61 -7.24 8.80 -5.68
CA GLY A 61 -6.81 10.07 -6.27
C GLY A 61 -7.94 10.76 -7.02
N LYS A 62 -7.93 12.10 -7.04
CA LYS A 62 -8.87 12.89 -7.84
C LYS A 62 -8.38 13.00 -9.28
N VAL A 63 -9.17 12.49 -10.21
CA VAL A 63 -8.95 12.65 -11.65
C VAL A 63 -9.74 13.87 -12.12
N PRO A 64 -9.10 14.81 -12.85
CA PRO A 64 -9.82 15.91 -13.48
C PRO A 64 -11.02 15.40 -14.28
N LEU A 65 -12.18 16.04 -14.13
CA LEU A 65 -13.43 15.75 -14.86
C LEU A 65 -14.12 14.40 -14.55
N VAL A 66 -13.44 13.44 -13.92
CA VAL A 66 -13.96 12.08 -13.68
C VAL A 66 -14.27 11.81 -12.20
N GLY A 67 -13.60 12.52 -11.28
CA GLY A 67 -13.83 12.38 -9.84
C GLY A 67 -12.79 11.50 -9.14
N SER A 68 -13.14 10.95 -7.98
CA SER A 68 -12.24 10.10 -7.20
C SER A 68 -12.15 8.70 -7.80
N ARG A 69 -10.94 8.17 -7.91
CA ARG A 69 -10.67 6.86 -8.49
C ARG A 69 -9.55 6.16 -7.71
N PRO A 70 -9.59 4.82 -7.59
CA PRO A 70 -8.56 4.07 -6.91
C PRO A 70 -7.24 4.16 -7.68
N ILE A 71 -6.14 4.32 -6.95
CA ILE A 71 -4.79 4.22 -7.51
C ILE A 71 -4.41 2.74 -7.63
N ILE A 72 -3.95 2.32 -8.81
CA ILE A 72 -3.43 0.97 -9.06
C ILE A 72 -1.91 1.03 -9.22
N PRO A 73 -1.15 0.36 -8.32
CA PRO A 73 0.31 0.29 -8.42
C PRO A 73 0.80 -0.50 -9.65
N ASP A 74 2.01 -0.18 -10.11
CA ASP A 74 2.73 -0.90 -11.17
C ASP A 74 3.28 -2.26 -10.66
N HIS A 75 3.68 -3.15 -11.57
CA HIS A 75 4.35 -4.43 -11.29
C HIS A 75 5.68 -4.30 -10.51
N LYS A 76 6.22 -3.08 -10.34
CA LYS A 76 7.43 -2.79 -9.54
C LYS A 76 7.13 -2.28 -8.12
N VAL A 77 5.86 -2.20 -7.75
CA VAL A 77 5.40 -1.72 -6.46
C VAL A 77 4.54 -2.79 -5.82
N TYR A 78 5.00 -3.32 -4.69
CA TYR A 78 4.21 -4.24 -3.88
C TYR A 78 3.23 -3.47 -3.03
N PHE A 79 2.10 -4.11 -2.73
CA PHE A 79 1.10 -3.49 -1.88
C PHE A 79 0.27 -4.52 -1.12
N SER A 80 -0.34 -4.06 -0.03
CA SER A 80 -1.38 -4.77 0.71
C SER A 80 -2.63 -3.88 0.77
N ASP A 81 -3.79 -4.49 0.54
CA ASP A 81 -5.09 -3.84 0.52
C ASP A 81 -5.70 -3.69 1.92
N PHE A 82 -6.35 -2.55 2.15
CA PHE A 82 -6.99 -2.24 3.42
C PHE A 82 -8.36 -1.60 3.20
N SER A 83 -9.28 -1.90 4.11
CA SER A 83 -10.62 -1.27 4.16
C SER A 83 -10.71 -0.14 5.18
N SER A 84 -9.88 -0.16 6.23
CA SER A 84 -9.77 0.92 7.22
C SER A 84 -8.51 1.75 6.96
N ARG A 85 -8.72 3.07 6.92
CA ARG A 85 -7.65 4.06 6.81
C ARG A 85 -6.68 3.95 7.98
N GLU A 86 -7.22 3.83 9.19
CA GLU A 86 -6.45 3.79 10.42
C GLU A 86 -5.55 2.54 10.48
N GLU A 87 -6.09 1.39 10.06
CA GLU A 87 -5.34 0.15 9.95
C GLU A 87 -4.21 0.24 8.91
N ALA A 88 -4.48 0.83 7.74
CA ALA A 88 -3.46 1.05 6.72
C ALA A 88 -2.31 1.93 7.24
N PHE A 89 -2.61 3.06 7.88
CA PHE A 89 -1.59 3.93 8.47
C PHE A 89 -0.87 3.29 9.66
N TYR A 90 -1.54 2.43 10.43
CA TYR A 90 -0.89 1.66 11.48
C TYR A 90 0.16 0.70 10.90
N VAL A 91 -0.21 -0.10 9.89
CA VAL A 91 0.71 -1.04 9.24
C VAL A 91 1.85 -0.28 8.57
N CYS A 92 1.56 0.81 7.86
CA CYS A 92 2.58 1.68 7.27
C CYS A 92 3.55 2.24 8.32
N GLY A 93 3.04 2.61 9.50
CA GLY A 93 3.86 3.07 10.62
C GLY A 93 4.80 1.99 11.16
N ILE A 94 4.29 0.77 11.34
CA ILE A 94 5.12 -0.38 11.77
C ILE A 94 6.19 -0.70 10.73
N LEU A 95 5.83 -0.75 9.44
CA LEU A 95 6.76 -1.06 8.35
C LEU A 95 7.90 -0.02 8.23
N ASN A 96 7.63 1.23 8.60
CA ASN A 96 8.63 2.29 8.56
C ASN A 96 9.48 2.41 9.84
N ALA A 97 9.24 1.58 10.85
CA ALA A 97 10.04 1.55 12.06
C ALA A 97 11.46 1.03 11.78
N SER A 98 12.46 1.58 12.46
CA SER A 98 13.88 1.26 12.29
C SER A 98 14.12 -0.23 12.50
N ILE A 99 13.54 -0.83 13.54
CA ILE A 99 13.64 -2.27 13.80
C ILE A 99 13.13 -3.14 12.65
N VAL A 100 12.07 -2.72 11.97
CA VAL A 100 11.51 -3.45 10.82
C VAL A 100 12.36 -3.21 9.57
N LYS A 101 12.85 -1.99 9.36
CA LYS A 101 13.76 -1.67 8.26
C LYS A 101 15.06 -2.45 8.37
N GLU A 102 15.70 -2.47 9.54
CA GLU A 102 16.90 -3.25 9.81
C GLU A 102 16.65 -4.75 9.63
N TYR A 103 15.49 -5.24 10.06
CA TYR A 103 15.08 -6.62 9.80
C TYR A 103 14.99 -6.92 8.30
N ILE A 104 14.36 -6.06 7.52
CA ILE A 104 14.23 -6.23 6.07
C ILE A 104 15.61 -6.16 5.40
N GLU A 105 16.43 -5.17 5.74
CA GLU A 105 17.76 -4.95 5.16
C GLU A 105 18.73 -6.10 5.48
N SER A 106 18.66 -6.69 6.69
CA SER A 106 19.47 -7.86 7.04
C SER A 106 19.11 -9.14 6.29
N HIS A 107 17.86 -9.25 5.80
CA HIS A 107 17.39 -10.42 5.05
C HIS A 107 17.42 -10.21 3.53
N THR A 108 17.62 -8.98 3.05
CA THR A 108 17.57 -8.64 1.62
C THR A 108 18.97 -8.67 1.01
N ILE A 109 19.64 -9.83 1.07
CA ILE A 109 20.96 -10.02 0.43
C ILE A 109 20.83 -9.97 -1.11
N GLN A 110 19.64 -10.22 -1.67
CA GLN A 110 19.39 -10.17 -3.12
C GLN A 110 17.96 -9.70 -3.43
N ILE A 111 17.79 -8.39 -3.69
CA ILE A 111 16.92 -7.78 -4.72
C ILE A 111 15.41 -8.13 -4.72
N GLN A 112 14.86 -8.97 -3.83
CA GLN A 112 13.43 -9.31 -3.84
C GLN A 112 12.79 -9.17 -2.46
N VAL A 113 12.24 -7.98 -2.21
CA VAL A 113 11.47 -7.61 -1.01
C VAL A 113 10.12 -8.35 -0.92
N SER A 114 9.80 -9.26 -1.86
CA SER A 114 8.54 -10.01 -1.87
C SER A 114 8.41 -11.02 -0.73
N ASN A 115 9.53 -11.46 -0.13
CA ASN A 115 9.53 -12.52 0.89
C ASN A 115 9.59 -12.00 2.34
N ILE A 116 9.57 -10.68 2.57
CA ILE A 116 9.75 -10.08 3.90
C ILE A 116 8.67 -10.49 4.91
N PHE A 117 7.44 -10.75 4.44
CA PHE A 117 6.30 -11.08 5.30
C PHE A 117 6.25 -12.54 5.75
N LYS A 118 7.10 -13.43 5.21
CA LYS A 118 7.11 -14.84 5.68
C LYS A 118 7.65 -14.97 7.10
N HIS A 119 8.49 -14.03 7.53
CA HIS A 119 9.21 -14.11 8.79
C HIS A 119 8.95 -12.88 9.69
N LEU A 120 8.36 -11.81 9.15
CA LEU A 120 7.91 -10.64 9.91
C LEU A 120 6.46 -10.85 10.40
N SER A 121 6.27 -10.88 11.72
CA SER A 121 4.93 -10.92 12.34
C SER A 121 4.54 -9.53 12.83
N ILE A 122 3.54 -8.92 12.19
CA ILE A 122 3.00 -7.62 12.58
C ILE A 122 1.80 -7.83 13.52
N PRO A 123 1.80 -7.24 14.73
CA PRO A 123 0.65 -7.32 15.63
C PRO A 123 -0.61 -6.74 14.97
N ARG A 124 -1.73 -7.44 15.07
CA ARG A 124 -2.99 -7.00 14.48
C ARG A 124 -3.42 -5.65 15.05
N TYR A 125 -3.92 -4.76 14.20
CA TYR A 125 -4.43 -3.47 14.64
C TYR A 125 -5.60 -3.64 15.61
N ALA A 126 -5.53 -2.97 16.76
CA ALA A 126 -6.57 -2.97 17.78
C ALA A 126 -7.05 -1.53 18.04
N LYS A 127 -8.28 -1.22 17.63
CA LYS A 127 -8.89 0.12 17.80
C LYS A 127 -8.96 0.59 19.26
N GLY A 128 -9.04 -0.36 20.21
CA GLY A 128 -8.99 -0.07 21.64
C GLY A 128 -7.60 0.29 22.17
N ASN A 129 -6.54 -0.06 21.46
CA ASN A 129 -5.17 0.19 21.88
C ASN A 129 -4.76 1.63 21.54
N LYS A 130 -4.47 2.43 22.58
CA LYS A 130 -4.03 3.82 22.43
C LYS A 130 -2.74 3.95 21.63
N ARG A 131 -1.79 3.02 21.79
CA ARG A 131 -0.52 3.05 21.04
C ARG A 131 -0.74 2.83 19.55
N HIS A 132 -1.59 1.88 19.17
CA HIS A 132 -1.88 1.58 17.76
C HIS A 132 -2.54 2.76 17.07
N ARG A 133 -3.52 3.39 17.73
CA ARG A 133 -4.16 4.63 17.22
C ARG A 133 -3.17 5.78 17.12
N ASN A 134 -2.29 5.94 18.11
CA ASN A 134 -1.29 7.01 18.09
C ASN A 134 -0.30 6.82 16.95
N LEU A 135 0.19 5.59 16.74
CA LEU A 135 1.10 5.27 15.62
C LEU A 135 0.45 5.57 14.27
N SER A 136 -0.80 5.13 14.07
CA SER A 136 -1.58 5.41 12.87
C SER A 136 -1.69 6.92 12.60
N HIS A 137 -2.06 7.69 13.62
CA HIS A 137 -2.21 9.15 13.49
C HIS A 137 -0.89 9.89 13.26
N LEU A 138 0.20 9.45 13.88
CA LEU A 138 1.54 10.02 13.61
C LEU A 138 2.00 9.71 12.19
N CYS A 139 1.76 8.48 11.71
CA CYS A 139 2.06 8.10 10.33
C CYS A 139 1.30 8.98 9.33
N GLU A 140 0.01 9.21 9.55
CA GLU A 140 -0.79 10.12 8.73
C GLU A 140 -0.23 11.55 8.72
N LYS A 141 0.15 12.07 9.89
CA LYS A 141 0.76 13.39 10.01
C LYS A 141 2.10 13.47 9.28
N ALA A 142 2.90 12.41 9.34
CA ALA A 142 4.18 12.33 8.64
C ALA A 142 3.99 12.38 7.13
N HIS A 143 2.94 11.75 6.59
CA HIS A 143 2.58 11.84 5.17
C HIS A 143 2.16 13.26 4.76
N SER A 144 1.56 14.02 5.67
CA SER A 144 1.09 15.38 5.43
C SER A 144 2.10 16.47 5.79
N ALA A 145 3.31 16.09 6.26
CA ALA A 145 4.33 17.03 6.68
C ALA A 145 4.85 17.84 5.49
N ARG A 146 4.96 19.16 5.66
CA ARG A 146 5.40 20.08 4.60
C ARG A 146 6.90 20.34 4.60
N THR A 147 7.60 19.99 5.68
CA THR A 147 9.04 20.20 5.85
C THR A 147 9.70 18.91 6.30
N GLN A 148 10.97 18.76 5.95
CA GLN A 148 11.75 17.59 6.30
C GLN A 148 11.91 17.46 7.82
N ASP A 149 12.27 18.54 8.52
CA ASP A 149 12.45 18.52 9.97
C ASP A 149 11.20 18.09 10.75
N ALA A 150 10.02 18.53 10.28
CA ALA A 150 8.75 18.12 10.88
C ALA A 150 8.47 16.65 10.63
N ARG A 151 8.76 16.16 9.41
CA ARG A 151 8.63 14.74 9.07
C ARG A 151 9.56 13.89 9.91
N ASP A 152 10.83 14.28 10.06
CA ASP A 152 11.84 13.52 10.80
C ASP A 152 11.49 13.44 12.29
N THR A 153 10.98 14.54 12.86
CA THR A 153 10.46 14.54 14.24
C THR A 153 9.32 13.55 14.42
N LEU A 154 8.37 13.50 13.47
CA LEU A 154 7.25 12.57 13.50
C LEU A 154 7.71 11.12 13.32
N LEU A 155 8.66 10.86 12.41
CA LEU A 155 9.22 9.53 12.20
C LEU A 155 9.93 9.02 13.45
N HIS A 156 10.70 9.87 14.14
CA HIS A 156 11.31 9.50 15.43
C HIS A 156 10.25 9.15 16.49
N GLN A 157 9.14 9.90 16.56
CA GLN A 157 8.04 9.57 17.49
C GLN A 157 7.35 8.26 17.12
N MET A 158 7.17 7.99 15.83
CA MET A 158 6.61 6.73 15.35
C MET A 158 7.49 5.55 15.74
N ASP A 159 8.80 5.70 15.60
CA ASP A 159 9.77 4.64 15.88
C ASP A 159 9.69 4.15 17.33
N VAL A 160 9.73 5.09 18.29
CA VAL A 160 9.59 4.80 19.73
C VAL A 160 8.29 4.04 20.05
N ILE A 161 7.20 4.39 19.37
CA ILE A 161 5.90 3.72 19.60
C ILE A 161 5.87 2.35 18.94
N ALA A 162 6.44 2.22 17.75
CA ALA A 162 6.50 0.96 17.02
C ALA A 162 7.35 -0.07 17.77
N GLU A 163 8.52 0.32 18.30
CA GLU A 163 9.34 -0.52 19.18
C GLU A 163 8.54 -1.03 20.39
N ALA A 164 7.79 -0.14 21.05
CA ALA A 164 6.95 -0.48 22.21
C ALA A 164 5.69 -1.33 21.87
N ILE A 165 5.43 -1.58 20.59
CA ILE A 165 4.38 -2.49 20.10
C ILE A 165 4.98 -3.83 19.68
N LEU A 166 6.21 -3.82 19.15
CA LEU A 166 6.91 -5.00 18.66
C LEU A 166 7.69 -5.76 19.74
N THR A 167 7.98 -5.11 20.87
CA THR A 167 8.67 -5.68 22.05
C THR A 167 7.68 -5.98 23.16
#